data_AF-A0AAW5LLW2-F1
#
_entry.id   AF-A0AAW5LLW2-F1
#
_cell.length_a   1.000
_cell.length_b   1.000
_cell.length_c   1.000
_cell.angle_alpha   90.00
_cell.angle_beta   90.00
_cell.angle_gamma   90.00
#
_symmetry.space_group_name_H-M   'P 1'
#
loop_
_entity.id
_entity.type
_entity.pdbx_description
1 polymer ?
#
loop_
_entity_poly.entity_id
_entity_poly.type
_entity_poly.pdbx_seq_one_letter_code
_entity_poly.pdbx_strand_id
1 'polypeptide(L)'
;MKSVKTINNYIDELQDKSNISDGSHTFDELYHHRAILFAVICNTYKDRAWKSLKHDDGTMFDDYFVVGITTKQGEYSYHYHKNYWSYFNVAELDNAPEWDGHKPSDINRLLTLLEG
;
A
#
# COMPACT_ATOMS: atom_id res chain seq x y z
N MET A 1 6.77 -33.21 -2.90
CA MET A 1 6.66 -31.78 -2.54
C MET A 1 5.19 -31.38 -2.53
N LYS A 2 4.75 -30.52 -1.60
CA LYS A 2 3.40 -29.95 -1.64
C LYS A 2 3.29 -28.99 -2.84
N SER A 3 2.12 -28.89 -3.47
CA SER A 3 1.90 -27.92 -4.55
C SER A 3 1.86 -26.49 -3.98
N VAL A 4 2.20 -25.48 -4.79
CA VAL A 4 2.07 -24.05 -4.39
C VAL A 4 0.63 -23.74 -3.97
N LYS A 5 -0.36 -24.26 -4.70
CA LYS A 5 -1.78 -24.10 -4.34
C LYS A 5 -2.07 -24.65 -2.95
N THR A 6 -1.55 -25.83 -2.62
CA THR A 6 -1.72 -26.44 -1.30
C THR A 6 -1.05 -25.62 -0.20
N ILE A 7 0.13 -25.05 -0.48
CA ILE A 7 0.83 -24.18 0.47
C ILE A 7 0.03 -22.90 0.72
N ASN A 8 -0.45 -22.24 -0.34
CA ASN A 8 -1.23 -21.02 -0.21
C ASN A 8 -2.52 -21.24 0.57
N ASN A 9 -3.22 -22.36 0.36
CA ASN A 9 -4.40 -22.69 1.17
C ASN A 9 -4.07 -22.77 2.67
N TYR A 10 -2.94 -23.40 3.05
CA TYR A 10 -2.53 -23.43 4.46
C TYR A 10 -2.18 -22.05 4.99
N ILE A 11 -1.51 -21.22 4.18
CA ILE A 11 -1.21 -19.84 4.56
C ILE A 11 -2.50 -19.05 4.79
N ASP A 12 -3.51 -19.24 3.94
CA ASP A 12 -4.78 -18.53 4.01
C ASP A 12 -5.60 -18.87 5.27
N GLU A 13 -5.49 -20.10 5.76
CA GLU A 13 -6.15 -20.57 6.98
C GLU A 13 -5.50 -20.07 8.29
N LEU A 14 -4.29 -19.50 8.23
CA LEU A 14 -3.61 -18.98 9.41
C LEU A 14 -4.24 -17.67 9.89
N GLN A 15 -4.47 -17.58 11.20
CA GLN A 15 -4.91 -16.33 11.85
C GLN A 15 -3.82 -15.25 11.80
N ASP A 16 -2.56 -15.66 11.91
CA ASP A 16 -1.39 -14.79 11.86
C ASP A 16 -0.44 -15.25 10.76
N LYS A 17 -0.16 -14.34 9.82
CA LYS A 17 0.72 -14.55 8.67
C LYS A 17 2.04 -13.80 8.78
N SER A 18 2.23 -13.02 9.85
CA SER A 18 3.35 -12.09 10.03
C SER A 18 4.72 -12.77 9.84
N ASN A 19 4.93 -13.90 10.51
CA ASN A 19 6.20 -14.64 10.52
C ASN A 19 6.38 -15.63 9.35
N ILE A 20 5.44 -15.68 8.40
CA ILE A 20 5.61 -16.52 7.20
C ILE A 20 6.74 -15.92 6.37
N SER A 21 7.74 -16.75 6.04
CA SER A 21 8.94 -16.32 5.33
C SER A 21 9.08 -16.98 3.97
N ASP A 22 9.63 -16.23 3.02
CA ASP A 22 10.09 -16.74 1.73
C ASP A 22 11.53 -17.33 1.79
N GLY A 23 12.14 -17.35 2.98
CA GLY A 23 13.53 -17.76 3.23
C GLY A 23 14.51 -16.59 3.31
N SER A 24 14.11 -15.37 2.94
CA SER A 24 14.91 -14.15 3.05
C SER A 24 14.26 -13.11 3.95
N HIS A 25 12.93 -12.93 3.83
CA HIS A 25 12.13 -12.01 4.62
C HIS A 25 10.82 -12.68 5.07
N THR A 26 10.26 -12.17 6.15
CA THR A 26 8.89 -12.44 6.58
C THR A 26 7.91 -11.50 5.86
N PHE A 27 6.63 -11.87 5.82
CA PHE A 27 5.60 -10.98 5.26
C PHE A 27 5.52 -9.65 6.00
N ASP A 28 5.67 -9.64 7.32
CA ASP A 28 5.64 -8.40 8.10
C ASP A 28 6.82 -7.47 7.75
N GLU A 29 8.03 -8.03 7.59
CA GLU A 29 9.19 -7.28 7.10
C GLU A 29 8.95 -6.70 5.69
N LEU A 30 8.37 -7.48 4.77
CA LEU A 30 8.07 -7.00 3.42
C LEU A 30 7.03 -5.88 3.42
N TYR A 31 5.97 -5.98 4.24
CA TYR A 31 4.98 -4.91 4.37
C TYR A 31 5.57 -3.66 5.02
N HIS A 32 6.43 -3.81 6.03
CA HIS A 32 7.15 -2.72 6.65
C HIS A 32 8.06 -2.01 5.65
N HIS A 33 8.91 -2.74 4.93
CA HIS A 33 9.77 -2.18 3.89
C HIS A 33 8.97 -1.42 2.84
N ARG A 34 7.86 -2.00 2.35
CA ARG A 34 6.99 -1.35 1.38
C ARG A 34 6.41 -0.04 1.91
N ALA A 35 5.96 -0.01 3.17
CA ALA A 35 5.44 1.20 3.81
C ALA A 35 6.50 2.30 3.87
N ILE A 36 7.73 1.98 4.31
CA ILE A 36 8.81 2.95 4.42
C ILE A 36 9.27 3.47 3.05
N LEU A 37 9.47 2.58 2.08
CA LEU A 37 9.85 2.97 0.72
C LEU A 37 8.78 3.86 0.08
N PHE A 38 7.50 3.51 0.24
CA PHE A 38 6.40 4.31 -0.28
C PHE A 38 6.28 5.66 0.44
N ALA A 39 6.51 5.71 1.76
CA ALA A 39 6.56 6.95 2.51
C ALA A 39 7.65 7.89 2.00
N VAL A 40 8.85 7.37 1.67
CA VAL A 40 9.92 8.17 1.05
C VAL A 40 9.46 8.76 -0.29
N ILE A 41 8.79 7.97 -1.15
CA ILE A 41 8.26 8.43 -2.44
C ILE A 41 7.21 9.54 -2.22
N CYS A 42 6.17 9.27 -1.43
CA CYS A 42 5.10 10.23 -1.16
C CYS A 42 5.61 11.53 -0.54
N ASN A 43 6.58 11.44 0.39
CA ASN A 43 7.19 12.62 1.00
C ASN A 43 8.13 13.39 0.06
N THR A 44 8.60 12.77 -1.02
CA THR A 44 9.41 13.43 -2.05
C THR A 44 8.53 14.19 -3.03
N TYR A 45 7.39 13.61 -3.43
CA TYR A 45 6.42 14.17 -4.37
C TYR A 45 5.15 14.65 -3.67
N LYS A 46 5.31 15.48 -2.62
CA LYS A 46 4.22 15.86 -1.70
C LYS A 46 3.04 16.55 -2.39
N ASP A 47 3.31 17.27 -3.47
CA ASP A 47 2.31 17.96 -4.29
C ASP A 47 1.39 17.00 -5.06
N ARG A 48 1.79 15.74 -5.20
CA ARG A 48 1.04 14.69 -5.89
C ARG A 48 0.54 13.60 -4.94
N ALA A 49 0.93 13.64 -3.67
CA ALA A 49 0.65 12.59 -2.70
C ALA A 49 -0.38 13.05 -1.68
N TRP A 50 -1.17 12.09 -1.21
CA TRP A 50 -2.29 12.33 -0.32
C TRP A 50 -2.50 11.14 0.60
N LYS A 51 -3.13 11.36 1.76
CA LYS A 51 -3.59 10.30 2.66
C LYS A 51 -4.99 10.61 3.16
N SER A 52 -5.76 9.57 3.46
CA SER A 52 -7.11 9.71 4.01
C SER A 52 -7.45 8.56 4.96
N LEU A 53 -8.29 8.87 5.95
CA LEU A 53 -8.91 7.89 6.83
C LEU A 53 -10.15 7.25 6.22
N LYS A 54 -10.56 7.66 5.01
CA LYS A 54 -11.74 7.15 4.31
C LYS A 54 -11.45 6.92 2.83
N HIS A 55 -12.09 5.90 2.27
CA HIS A 55 -12.25 5.78 0.82
C HIS A 55 -13.16 6.89 0.29
N ASP A 56 -13.28 6.97 -1.03
CA ASP A 56 -14.23 7.87 -1.71
C ASP A 56 -15.67 7.71 -1.18
N ASP A 57 -16.12 6.46 -0.98
CA ASP A 57 -17.46 6.14 -0.46
C ASP A 57 -17.65 6.36 1.04
N GLY A 58 -16.62 6.85 1.74
CA GLY A 58 -16.64 7.12 3.18
C GLY A 58 -16.34 5.92 4.08
N THR A 59 -16.11 4.73 3.51
CA THR A 59 -15.73 3.52 4.26
C THR A 59 -14.23 3.43 4.53
N MET A 60 -13.81 2.54 5.43
CA MET A 60 -12.40 2.17 5.65
C MET A 60 -12.33 0.81 6.35
N PHE A 61 -11.21 0.09 6.21
CA PHE A 61 -10.93 -1.09 7.03
C PHE A 61 -10.59 -0.68 8.47
N ASP A 62 -10.95 -1.51 9.45
CA ASP A 62 -10.69 -1.20 10.86
C ASP A 62 -9.18 -1.07 11.15
N ASP A 63 -8.79 0.02 11.83
CA ASP A 63 -7.40 0.40 12.09
C ASP A 63 -6.50 0.70 10.87
N TYR A 64 -7.06 0.89 9.67
CA TYR A 64 -6.29 1.29 8.48
C TYR A 64 -6.49 2.75 8.11
N PHE A 65 -5.61 3.20 7.22
CA PHE A 65 -5.78 4.38 6.38
C PHE A 65 -5.31 4.04 4.96
N VAL A 66 -5.65 4.91 4.00
CA VAL A 66 -5.17 4.81 2.62
C VAL A 66 -4.26 5.99 2.32
N VAL A 67 -3.17 5.72 1.59
CA VAL A 67 -2.24 6.72 1.08
C VAL A 67 -2.00 6.45 -0.39
N GLY A 68 -2.00 7.51 -1.18
CA GLY A 68 -1.82 7.42 -2.63
C GLY A 68 -0.95 8.53 -3.17
N ILE A 69 -0.60 8.36 -4.44
CA ILE A 69 0.15 9.32 -5.22
C ILE A 69 -0.41 9.33 -6.65
N THR A 70 -0.69 10.53 -7.15
CA THR A 70 -1.17 10.73 -8.52
C THR A 70 0.01 10.65 -9.49
N THR A 71 -0.10 9.77 -10.48
CA THR A 71 0.90 9.57 -11.54
C THR A 71 0.34 9.98 -12.90
N LYS A 72 1.16 10.04 -13.95
CA LYS A 72 0.67 10.33 -15.31
C LYS A 72 -0.29 9.24 -15.84
N GLN A 73 -0.25 8.05 -15.25
CA GLN A 73 -1.07 6.90 -15.63
C GLN A 73 -2.25 6.64 -14.66
N GLY A 74 -2.54 7.60 -13.77
CA GLY A 74 -3.60 7.48 -12.76
C GLY A 74 -3.05 7.34 -11.34
N GLU A 75 -3.92 6.97 -10.41
CA GLU A 75 -3.57 6.82 -9.00
C GLU A 75 -2.75 5.55 -8.76
N TYR A 76 -1.93 5.58 -7.71
CA TYR A 76 -1.35 4.38 -7.12
C TYR A 76 -1.39 4.50 -5.60
N SER A 77 -1.98 3.52 -4.92
CA SER A 77 -2.29 3.63 -3.49
C SER A 77 -2.06 2.34 -2.72
N TYR A 78 -1.90 2.48 -1.40
CA TYR A 78 -1.81 1.38 -0.46
C TYR A 78 -2.62 1.66 0.81
N HIS A 79 -3.10 0.58 1.41
CA HIS A 79 -3.62 0.58 2.77
C HIS A 79 -2.53 0.16 3.75
N TYR A 80 -2.42 0.92 4.85
CA TYR A 80 -1.53 0.59 5.96
C TYR A 80 -2.26 0.78 7.30
N HIS A 81 -1.80 0.07 8.33
CA HIS A 81 -2.25 0.31 9.70
C HIS A 81 -1.92 1.75 10.13
N LYS A 82 -2.76 2.33 10.99
CA LYS A 82 -2.60 3.71 11.48
C LYS A 82 -1.28 3.96 12.20
N ASN A 83 -0.60 2.93 12.70
CA ASN A 83 0.75 3.05 13.25
C ASN A 83 1.77 3.59 12.23
N TYR A 84 1.53 3.46 10.92
CA TYR A 84 2.36 4.05 9.87
C TYR A 84 2.02 5.50 9.53
N TRP A 85 0.91 6.05 10.05
CA TRP A 85 0.37 7.36 9.65
C TRP A 85 1.40 8.50 9.69
N SER A 86 2.22 8.53 10.75
CA SER A 86 3.21 9.59 10.96
C SER A 86 4.38 9.56 9.98
N TYR A 87 4.62 8.45 9.26
CA TYR A 87 5.66 8.41 8.23
C TYR A 87 5.24 9.16 6.95
N PHE A 88 3.94 9.38 6.74
CA PHE A 88 3.41 10.06 5.56
C PHE A 88 3.06 11.51 5.89
N ASN A 89 3.97 12.43 5.55
CA ASN A 89 3.83 13.87 5.72
C ASN A 89 3.40 14.51 4.39
N VAL A 90 2.16 14.22 4.00
CA VAL A 90 1.50 14.61 2.74
C VAL A 90 0.09 15.14 3.03
N ALA A 91 -0.60 15.66 2.01
CA ALA A 91 -1.93 16.25 2.18
C ALA A 91 -2.93 15.26 2.80
N GLU A 92 -3.68 15.71 3.79
CA GLU A 92 -4.79 14.95 4.39
C GLU A 92 -6.09 15.32 3.67
N LEU A 93 -6.75 14.31 3.10
CA LEU A 93 -8.04 14.47 2.43
C LEU A 93 -9.17 13.91 3.29
N ASP A 94 -10.34 14.56 3.25
CA ASP A 94 -11.54 14.07 3.92
C ASP A 94 -11.93 12.67 3.43
N ASN A 95 -11.79 12.44 2.12
CA ASN A 95 -12.01 11.17 1.43
C ASN A 95 -10.90 10.96 0.39
N ALA A 96 -10.48 9.72 0.18
CA ALA A 96 -9.61 9.35 -0.92
C ALA A 96 -10.27 9.62 -2.28
N PRO A 97 -9.50 9.86 -3.36
CA PRO A 97 -10.01 9.81 -4.72
C PRO A 97 -10.69 8.48 -5.05
N GLU A 98 -11.64 8.51 -5.99
CA GLU A 98 -12.29 7.30 -6.52
C GLU A 98 -11.25 6.31 -7.05
N TRP A 99 -11.43 5.01 -6.73
CA TRP A 99 -10.48 3.99 -7.14
C TRP A 99 -10.57 3.74 -8.65
N ASP A 100 -9.46 3.97 -9.35
CA ASP A 100 -9.35 3.83 -10.81
C ASP A 100 -9.14 2.38 -11.30
N GLY A 101 -9.25 1.39 -10.41
CA GLY A 101 -9.10 -0.02 -10.74
C GLY A 101 -7.65 -0.52 -10.82
N HIS A 102 -6.66 0.26 -10.37
CA HIS A 102 -5.25 -0.17 -10.39
C HIS A 102 -5.00 -1.43 -9.56
N LYS A 103 -4.07 -2.25 -10.04
CA LYS A 103 -3.68 -3.54 -9.47
C LYS A 103 -2.24 -3.52 -8.97
N PRO A 104 -1.82 -4.51 -8.16
CA PRO A 104 -0.41 -4.66 -7.79
C PRO A 104 0.53 -4.72 -9.00
N SER A 105 0.08 -5.29 -10.13
CA SER A 105 0.83 -5.34 -11.39
C SER A 105 1.11 -3.96 -12.01
N ASP A 106 0.38 -2.93 -11.61
CA ASP A 106 0.52 -1.57 -12.12
C ASP A 106 1.56 -0.75 -11.37
N ILE A 107 2.40 -1.39 -10.54
CA ILE A 107 3.47 -0.73 -9.75
C ILE A 107 4.37 0.18 -10.60
N ASN A 108 4.56 -0.12 -11.88
CA ASN A 108 5.37 0.66 -12.80
C ASN A 108 4.79 2.05 -13.12
N ARG A 109 3.53 2.34 -12.77
CA ARG A 109 2.96 3.70 -12.83
C ARG A 109 3.82 4.71 -12.06
N LEU A 110 4.44 4.28 -10.96
CA LEU A 110 5.33 5.11 -10.15
C LEU A 110 6.56 5.61 -10.92
N LEU A 111 7.01 4.91 -11.97
CA LEU A 111 8.14 5.35 -12.79
C LEU A 111 7.83 6.68 -13.51
N THR A 112 6.56 6.98 -13.77
CA THR A 112 6.14 8.23 -14.42
C THR A 112 6.31 9.46 -13.53
N LEU A 113 6.60 9.29 -12.23
CA LEU A 113 6.99 10.38 -11.33
C LEU A 113 8.35 10.99 -11.71
N LEU A 114 9.18 10.22 -12.42
CA LEU A 114 10.51 10.64 -12.89
C LEU A 114 10.46 11.28 -14.27
N GLU A 115 9.33 11.21 -14.96
CA GLU A 115 9.14 11.81 -16.27
C GLU A 115 8.75 13.28 -16.09
N GLY A 116 9.61 14.19 -16.56
CA GLY A 116 9.35 15.63 -16.61
C GLY A 116 8.06 16.00 -17.32
#